data_AF-A0A3D4XYH6-F1
#
_entry.id   AF-A0A3D4XYH6-F1
#
_cell.length_a   1.000
_cell.length_b   1.000
_cell.length_c   1.000
_cell.angle_alpha   90.00
_cell.angle_beta   90.00
_cell.angle_gamma   90.00
#
_symmetry.space_group_name_H-M   'P 1'
#
loop_
_entity.id
_entity.type
_entity.pdbx_description
1 polymer ?
#
loop_
_entity_poly.entity_id
_entity_poly.type
_entity_poly.pdbx_seq_one_letter_code
_entity_poly.pdbx_strand_id
1 'polypeptide(L)'
;MNTKLYKMRVVRGAFVDQSMLDKLGAEILEKLKSEWISIETVTCDLEQIKELQKNMINHFNDQTIPWYMDGYGVMDKDDLIVAFGADDGEGGRIFQFRKDDSDMINKVVTYGVEKGIPKEQMDFMDISF
;
A
#
# COMPACT_ATOMS: atom_id res chain seq x y z
N MET A 1 -2.61 1.79 25.64
CA MET A 1 -1.96 2.63 24.61
C MET A 1 -2.90 2.63 23.42
N ASN A 2 -3.25 3.79 22.84
CA ASN A 2 -4.01 3.79 21.61
C ASN A 2 -3.10 3.32 20.48
N THR A 3 -3.45 2.20 19.85
CA THR A 3 -2.75 1.71 18.66
C THR A 3 -2.94 2.72 17.53
N LYS A 4 -1.84 3.11 16.88
CA LYS A 4 -1.88 4.03 15.74
C LYS A 4 -2.48 3.29 14.53
N LEU A 5 -3.53 3.87 13.96
CA LEU A 5 -4.23 3.32 12.80
C LEU A 5 -3.92 4.14 11.55
N TYR A 6 -3.87 3.45 10.43
CA TYR A 6 -3.68 4.01 9.10
C TYR A 6 -4.88 3.64 8.23
N LYS A 7 -5.34 4.60 7.40
CA LYS A 7 -6.28 4.31 6.31
C LYS A 7 -5.42 3.98 5.08
N MET A 8 -5.37 2.71 4.73
CA MET A 8 -4.54 2.17 3.65
C MET A 8 -5.38 1.98 2.40
N ARG A 9 -4.88 2.43 1.25
CA ARG A 9 -5.30 2.03 -0.09
C ARG A 9 -4.56 0.76 -0.50
N VAL A 10 -5.33 -0.20 -1.01
CA VAL A 10 -4.85 -1.52 -1.41
C VAL A 10 -5.51 -1.96 -2.71
N VAL A 11 -4.85 -2.83 -3.47
CA VAL A 11 -5.44 -3.45 -4.66
C VAL A 11 -5.88 -4.87 -4.31
N ARG A 12 -7.18 -5.17 -4.37
CA ARG A 12 -7.71 -6.46 -3.91
C ARG A 12 -7.09 -7.66 -4.65
N GLY A 13 -6.91 -7.56 -5.96
CA GLY A 13 -6.29 -8.62 -6.76
C GLY A 13 -4.81 -8.88 -6.46
N ALA A 14 -4.15 -8.02 -5.65
CA ALA A 14 -2.75 -8.21 -5.27
C ALA A 14 -2.54 -9.28 -4.19
N PHE A 15 -3.61 -9.73 -3.52
CA PHE A 15 -3.54 -10.64 -2.36
C PHE A 15 -3.87 -12.10 -2.73
N VAL A 16 -3.16 -13.04 -2.10
CA VAL A 16 -3.50 -14.49 -2.13
C VAL A 16 -4.87 -14.73 -1.53
N ASP A 17 -5.07 -14.25 -0.29
CA ASP A 17 -6.31 -14.38 0.47
C ASP A 17 -7.01 -13.02 0.53
N GLN A 18 -7.86 -12.76 -0.46
CA GLN A 18 -8.63 -11.52 -0.53
C GLN A 18 -9.62 -11.36 0.64
N SER A 19 -10.01 -12.45 1.30
CA SER A 19 -10.96 -12.40 2.43
C SER A 19 -10.39 -11.66 3.65
N MET A 20 -9.07 -11.48 3.71
CA MET A 20 -8.44 -10.70 4.77
C MET A 20 -8.86 -9.23 4.72
N LEU A 21 -9.11 -8.69 3.53
CA LEU A 21 -9.60 -7.32 3.35
C LEU A 21 -11.04 -7.18 3.87
N ASP A 22 -11.88 -8.18 3.64
CA ASP A 22 -13.26 -8.19 4.14
C ASP A 22 -13.32 -8.20 5.67
N LYS A 23 -12.42 -8.96 6.32
CA LYS A 23 -12.28 -8.98 7.79
C LYS A 23 -11.86 -7.64 8.37
N LEU A 24 -11.15 -6.83 7.58
CA LEU A 24 -10.72 -5.47 7.93
C LEU A 24 -11.77 -4.41 7.56
N GLY A 25 -12.92 -4.81 7.02
CA GLY A 25 -13.99 -3.89 6.63
C GLY A 25 -13.64 -3.05 5.42
N ALA A 26 -13.03 -3.65 4.39
CA ALA A 26 -12.62 -2.95 3.19
C ALA A 26 -13.78 -2.22 2.48
N GLU A 27 -13.50 -0.99 2.06
CA GLU A 27 -14.42 -0.14 1.30
C GLU A 27 -13.89 0.02 -0.13
N ILE A 28 -14.73 -0.22 -1.13
CA ILE A 28 -14.32 -0.09 -2.54
C ILE A 28 -14.21 1.39 -2.91
N LEU A 29 -13.02 1.82 -3.34
CA LEU A 29 -12.81 3.13 -3.97
C LEU A 29 -13.12 3.07 -5.47
N GLU A 30 -12.63 2.03 -6.15
CA GLU A 30 -12.76 1.85 -7.59
C GLU A 30 -12.89 0.37 -7.97
N LYS A 31 -13.72 0.05 -8.96
CA LYS A 31 -13.81 -1.29 -9.54
C LYS A 31 -12.94 -1.38 -10.79
N LEU A 32 -12.07 -2.39 -10.85
CA LEU A 32 -11.20 -2.67 -11.98
C LEU A 32 -11.81 -3.79 -12.84
N LYS A 33 -11.47 -3.83 -14.14
CA LYS A 33 -12.07 -4.77 -15.11
C LYS A 33 -11.29 -6.07 -15.30
N SER A 34 -10.21 -6.28 -14.55
CA SER A 34 -9.23 -7.37 -14.73
C SER A 34 -8.99 -8.16 -13.45
N GLU A 35 -7.97 -9.02 -13.43
CA GLU A 35 -7.49 -9.77 -12.27
C GLU A 35 -7.21 -8.92 -11.02
N TRP A 36 -7.11 -7.59 -11.18
CA TRP A 36 -6.91 -6.64 -10.10
C TRP A 36 -8.16 -6.36 -9.26
N ILE A 37 -9.36 -6.66 -9.77
CA ILE A 37 -10.67 -6.61 -9.08
C ILE A 37 -11.12 -5.22 -8.64
N SER A 38 -10.43 -4.58 -7.70
CA SER A 38 -10.80 -3.30 -7.10
C SER A 38 -9.62 -2.64 -6.41
N ILE A 39 -9.68 -1.31 -6.34
CA ILE A 39 -8.90 -0.50 -5.40
C ILE A 39 -9.78 -0.26 -4.19
N GLU A 40 -9.30 -0.56 -3.00
CA GLU A 40 -10.06 -0.52 -1.76
C GLU A 40 -9.32 0.23 -0.66
N THR A 41 -10.04 0.68 0.35
CA THR A 41 -9.45 1.19 1.59
C THR A 41 -9.76 0.30 2.77
N VAL A 42 -8.75 0.06 3.61
CA VAL A 42 -8.88 -0.62 4.91
C VAL A 42 -8.28 0.25 6.00
N THR A 43 -8.84 0.19 7.20
CA THR A 43 -8.23 0.82 8.38
C THR A 43 -7.53 -0.23 9.22
N CYS A 44 -6.22 -0.10 9.39
CA CYS A 44 -5.43 -1.12 10.04
C CYS A 44 -4.26 -0.54 10.86
N ASP A 45 -3.79 -1.31 11.83
CA ASP A 45 -2.55 -1.03 12.55
C ASP A 45 -1.32 -1.62 11.84
N LEU A 46 -0.13 -1.33 12.39
CA LEU A 46 1.12 -1.78 11.78
C LEU A 46 1.28 -3.32 11.78
N GLU A 47 0.68 -4.04 12.72
CA GLU A 47 0.75 -5.51 12.74
C GLU A 47 -0.09 -6.10 11.60
N GLN A 48 -1.31 -5.59 11.43
CA GLN A 48 -2.19 -5.95 10.33
C GLN A 48 -1.59 -5.57 8.96
N ILE A 49 -0.90 -4.43 8.85
CA ILE A 49 -0.19 -4.03 7.61
C ILE A 49 0.92 -5.02 7.27
N LYS A 50 1.66 -5.53 8.27
CA LYS A 50 2.67 -6.58 8.05
C LYS A 50 2.03 -7.90 7.61
N GLU A 51 0.84 -8.23 8.09
CA GLU A 51 0.09 -9.40 7.64
C GLU A 51 -0.38 -9.24 6.20
N LEU A 52 -0.92 -8.07 5.84
CA LEU A 52 -1.29 -7.71 4.47
C LEU A 52 -0.08 -7.86 3.54
N GLN A 53 1.05 -7.25 3.89
CA GLN A 53 2.31 -7.31 3.14
C GLN A 53 2.75 -8.75 2.83
N LYS A 54 2.65 -9.68 3.80
CA LYS A 54 3.03 -11.10 3.61
C LYS A 54 2.14 -11.85 2.63
N ASN A 55 0.91 -11.37 2.43
CA ASN A 55 -0.08 -11.99 1.56
C ASN A 55 -0.15 -11.32 0.18
N MET A 56 0.62 -10.27 -0.06
CA MET A 56 0.82 -9.71 -1.38
C MET A 56 1.82 -10.59 -2.15
N ILE A 57 1.42 -11.07 -3.32
CA ILE A 57 2.21 -12.03 -4.12
C ILE A 57 2.23 -11.74 -5.62
N ASN A 58 1.43 -10.75 -6.06
CA ASN A 58 1.12 -10.57 -7.46
C ASN A 58 1.82 -9.34 -8.01
N HIS A 59 2.99 -9.57 -8.59
CA HIS A 59 3.61 -8.70 -9.58
C HIS A 59 3.09 -9.10 -10.97
N PHE A 60 1.90 -8.66 -11.37
CA PHE A 60 1.52 -8.79 -12.78
C PHE A 60 2.27 -7.72 -13.57
N ASN A 61 2.66 -7.99 -14.83
CA ASN A 61 3.32 -7.02 -15.72
C ASN A 61 2.43 -5.81 -16.12
N ASP A 62 1.41 -5.47 -15.33
CA ASP A 62 0.51 -4.37 -15.58
C ASP A 62 1.07 -3.07 -14.97
N GLN A 63 1.54 -2.21 -15.87
CA GLN A 63 2.11 -0.91 -15.52
C GLN A 63 1.05 0.14 -15.16
N THR A 64 -0.23 -0.22 -14.99
CA THR A 64 -1.30 0.73 -14.64
C THR A 64 -1.80 0.61 -13.21
N ILE A 65 -1.40 -0.44 -12.49
CA ILE A 65 -1.89 -0.73 -11.14
C ILE A 65 -0.73 -0.72 -10.15
N PRO A 66 -0.82 0.01 -9.02
CA PRO A 66 0.28 0.08 -8.06
C PRO A 66 0.50 -1.26 -7.36
N TRP A 67 1.74 -1.75 -7.35
CA TRP A 67 2.14 -3.02 -6.72
C TRP A 67 2.55 -2.87 -5.25
N TYR A 68 2.07 -1.82 -4.60
CA TYR A 68 2.36 -1.49 -3.22
C TYR A 68 1.08 -0.96 -2.55
N MET A 69 1.07 -0.94 -1.22
CA MET A 69 0.01 -0.30 -0.44
C MET A 69 0.51 1.04 0.06
N ASP A 70 -0.36 2.04 0.09
CA ASP A 70 -0.07 3.31 0.75
C ASP A 70 -1.24 3.79 1.58
N GLY A 71 -0.98 4.77 2.43
CA GLY A 71 -2.00 5.31 3.29
C GLY A 71 -1.49 6.47 4.11
N TYR A 72 -2.36 6.94 4.99
CA TYR A 72 -2.05 7.99 5.94
C TYR A 72 -2.64 7.69 7.32
N GLY A 73 -2.08 8.32 8.34
CA GLY A 73 -2.55 8.19 9.72
C GLY A 73 -3.99 8.70 9.87
N VAL A 74 -4.85 7.91 10.52
CA VAL A 74 -6.28 8.28 10.71
C VAL A 74 -6.43 9.61 11.47
N MET A 75 -5.50 9.89 12.39
CA MET A 75 -5.48 11.11 13.19
C MET A 75 -4.68 12.25 12.56
N ASP A 76 -3.83 11.96 11.58
CA ASP A 76 -2.92 12.92 10.95
C ASP A 76 -2.60 12.49 9.51
N LYS A 77 -3.16 13.21 8.54
CA LYS A 77 -3.01 12.88 7.11
C LYS A 77 -1.63 13.19 6.55
N ASP A 78 -0.81 13.97 7.26
CA ASP A 78 0.56 14.28 6.86
C ASP A 78 1.53 13.16 7.25
N ASP A 79 1.07 12.19 8.04
CA ASP A 79 1.82 11.00 8.40
C ASP A 79 1.50 9.88 7.40
N LEU A 80 2.39 9.73 6.42
CA LEU A 80 2.27 8.78 5.32
C LEU A 80 2.89 7.43 5.68
N ILE A 81 2.32 6.39 5.08
CA ILE A 81 2.83 5.03 5.17
C ILE A 81 2.79 4.38 3.79
N VAL A 82 3.86 3.66 3.45
CA VAL A 82 3.99 2.91 2.20
C VAL A 82 4.52 1.53 2.54
N ALA A 83 3.88 0.48 2.02
CA ALA A 83 4.22 -0.92 2.26
C ALA A 83 4.33 -1.68 0.93
N PHE A 84 5.52 -2.22 0.66
CA PHE A 84 5.81 -3.05 -0.52
C PHE A 84 5.56 -4.53 -0.18
N GLY A 85 5.11 -5.33 -1.15
CA GLY A 85 4.84 -6.76 -0.95
C GLY A 85 6.06 -7.57 -0.50
N ALA A 86 5.83 -8.67 0.22
CA ALA A 86 6.92 -9.50 0.75
C ALA A 86 7.71 -10.27 -0.32
N ASP A 87 7.20 -10.31 -1.54
CA ASP A 87 7.77 -10.95 -2.72
C ASP A 87 8.80 -10.06 -3.47
N ASP A 88 9.18 -8.91 -2.90
CA ASP A 88 10.19 -7.97 -3.43
C ASP A 88 11.66 -8.47 -3.38
N GLY A 89 11.86 -9.75 -3.04
CA GLY A 89 13.18 -10.38 -2.86
C GLY A 89 13.91 -10.03 -1.56
N GLU A 90 13.35 -9.14 -0.73
CA GLU A 90 13.89 -8.71 0.57
C GLU A 90 12.92 -8.98 1.74
N GLY A 91 11.76 -9.57 1.47
CA GLY A 91 10.76 -9.86 2.50
C GLY A 91 9.80 -8.70 2.77
N GLY A 92 9.75 -7.71 1.87
CA GLY A 92 8.88 -6.55 1.95
C GLY A 92 9.48 -5.43 2.80
N ARG A 93 9.09 -4.18 2.51
CA ARG A 93 9.48 -3.02 3.30
C ARG A 93 8.32 -2.09 3.60
N ILE A 94 8.29 -1.56 4.82
CA ILE A 94 7.33 -0.55 5.25
C ILE A 94 8.09 0.73 5.59
N PHE A 95 7.63 1.85 5.04
CA PHE A 95 8.14 3.18 5.31
C PHE A 95 7.04 4.00 5.98
N GLN A 96 7.40 4.70 7.05
CA GLN A 96 6.53 5.66 7.75
C GLN A 96 7.26 7.00 7.77
N PHE A 97 6.63 8.06 7.27
CA PHE A 97 7.29 9.34 7.07
C PHE A 97 6.30 10.49 6.99
N ARG A 98 6.81 11.72 7.10
CA ARG A 98 6.00 12.93 6.96
C ARG A 98 5.89 13.32 5.49
N LYS A 99 4.75 13.91 5.10
CA LYS A 99 4.49 14.40 3.74
C LYS A 99 5.51 15.44 3.25
N ASP A 100 6.20 16.13 4.15
CA ASP A 100 7.25 17.10 3.84
C ASP A 100 8.69 16.53 3.94
N ASP A 101 8.86 15.25 4.29
CA ASP A 101 10.16 14.58 4.36
C ASP A 101 10.65 14.17 2.97
N SER A 102 11.20 15.14 2.23
CA SER A 102 11.72 14.94 0.87
C SER A 102 12.79 13.85 0.78
N ASP A 103 13.61 13.67 1.82
CA ASP A 103 14.65 12.64 1.85
C ASP A 103 14.03 11.24 1.92
N MET A 104 12.99 11.07 2.74
CA MET A 104 12.31 9.79 2.84
C MET A 104 11.45 9.49 1.62
N ILE A 105 10.79 10.50 1.04
CA ILE A 105 10.08 10.37 -0.24
C ILE A 105 11.03 9.85 -1.33
N ASN A 106 12.21 10.46 -1.47
CA ASN A 106 13.21 10.03 -2.43
C ASN A 106 13.68 8.58 -2.18
N LYS A 107 13.86 8.19 -0.91
CA LYS A 107 14.21 6.80 -0.55
C LYS A 107 13.13 5.81 -0.92
N VAL A 108 11.86 6.12 -0.66
CA VAL A 108 10.71 5.27 -1.01
C VAL A 108 10.60 5.11 -2.52
N VAL A 109 10.69 6.21 -3.27
CA VAL A 109 10.67 6.18 -4.75
C VAL A 109 11.84 5.37 -5.30
N THR A 110 13.05 5.59 -4.79
CA THR A 110 14.23 4.84 -5.23
C THR A 110 14.05 3.35 -5.00
N TYR A 111 13.55 2.98 -3.81
CA TYR A 111 13.26 1.58 -3.46
C TYR A 111 12.25 0.96 -4.42
N GLY A 112 11.11 1.63 -4.67
CA GLY A 112 10.10 1.13 -5.60
C GLY A 112 10.64 0.91 -7.01
N VAL A 113 11.46 1.83 -7.53
CA VAL A 113 12.12 1.68 -8.83
C VAL A 113 13.07 0.48 -8.86
N GLU A 114 13.87 0.27 -7.80
CA GLU A 114 14.74 -0.91 -7.68
C GLU A 114 13.96 -2.23 -7.66
N LYS A 115 12.70 -2.20 -7.19
CA LYS A 115 11.76 -3.33 -7.23
C LYS A 115 10.96 -3.44 -8.53
N GLY A 116 11.23 -2.57 -9.50
CA GLY A 116 10.60 -2.60 -10.83
C GLY A 116 9.27 -1.85 -10.93
N ILE A 117 8.88 -1.09 -9.91
CA ILE A 117 7.68 -0.25 -9.93
C ILE A 117 8.02 1.06 -10.65
N PRO A 118 7.34 1.42 -11.76
CA PRO A 118 7.54 2.70 -12.43
C PRO A 118 7.27 3.88 -11.49
N LYS A 119 8.10 4.92 -11.59
CA LYS A 119 7.96 6.11 -10.72
C LYS A 119 6.59 6.77 -10.88
N GLU A 120 6.03 6.72 -12.07
CA GLU A 120 4.75 7.31 -12.44
C GLU A 120 3.56 6.65 -11.72
N GLN A 121 3.72 5.43 -11.21
CA GLN A 121 2.70 4.76 -10.39
C GLN A 121 2.80 5.10 -8.90
N MET A 122 3.90 5.69 -8.46
CA MET A 122 4.14 6.00 -7.04
C MET A 122 3.50 7.35 -6.68
N ASP A 123 2.17 7.36 -6.64
CA ASP A 123 1.30 8.52 -6.39
C ASP A 123 0.93 8.69 -4.90
N PHE A 124 1.65 8.02 -3.98
CA PHE A 124 1.41 8.08 -2.52
C PHE A 124 1.48 9.49 -1.93
N MET A 125 1.95 10.48 -2.68
CA MET A 125 1.99 11.90 -2.31
C MET A 125 0.65 12.62 -2.50
N ASP A 126 -0.18 12.13 -3.43
CA ASP A 126 -1.43 12.74 -3.87
C ASP A 126 -2.67 12.05 -3.27
N ILE A 127 -2.47 11.14 -2.30
CA ILE A 127 -3.56 10.39 -1.68
C ILE A 127 -4.53 11.30 -0.92
N SER A 128 -5.79 11.29 -1.36
CA SER A 128 -6.92 11.93 -0.68
C SER A 128 -8.21 11.15 -0.96
N PHE A 129 -8.54 10.20 -0.09
CA PHE A 129 -9.71 9.32 -0.23
C PHE A 129 -10.64 9.34 0.99
#